data_AF-A0A7S4VAD3-F1
#
_entry.id   AF-A0A7S4VAD3-F1
#
_cell.length_a   1.000
_cell.length_b   1.000
_cell.length_c   1.000
_cell.angle_alpha   90.00
_cell.angle_beta   90.00
_cell.angle_gamma   90.00
#
_symmetry.space_group_name_H-M   'P 1'
#
loop_
_entity.id
_entity.type
_entity.pdbx_description
1 polymer ?
#
loop_
_entity_poly.entity_id
_entity_poly.type
_entity_poly.pdbx_seq_one_letter_code
_entity_poly.pdbx_strand_id
1 'polypeptide(L)'
;AVGMGGNIYVIGGIDESFSALSSIEVFNTSTREWTFLPPMSTKRDGCAAVGMGGNIYVIGGIDESNSALSSIEVFNTTTREWTFLPPMSIGYMLLEETMVQMMRTLPLKFYVYNQTPLNRKFRIKIWVTSYTTKAVLK
;
A
#
# COMPACT_ATOMS: atom_id res chain seq x y z
N ALA A 1 -0.41 -3.71 -0.41
CA ALA A 1 -0.57 -4.26 0.96
C ALA A 1 0.55 -3.76 1.85
N VAL A 2 0.31 -3.59 3.15
CA VAL A 2 1.24 -3.02 4.14
C VAL A 2 1.31 -3.94 5.36
N GLY A 3 2.51 -4.27 5.82
CA GLY A 3 2.72 -4.94 7.11
C GLY A 3 2.95 -3.91 8.21
N MET A 4 2.17 -3.94 9.30
CA MET A 4 2.37 -3.05 10.45
C MET A 4 1.80 -3.68 11.73
N GLY A 5 2.58 -3.65 12.82
CA GLY A 5 2.08 -4.06 14.15
C GLY A 5 1.58 -5.50 14.24
N GLY A 6 2.21 -6.45 13.53
CA GLY A 6 1.75 -7.86 13.51
C GLY A 6 0.50 -8.10 12.66
N ASN A 7 0.10 -7.13 11.84
CA ASN A 7 -1.03 -7.24 10.93
C ASN A 7 -0.59 -6.99 9.48
N ILE A 8 -1.33 -7.55 8.51
CA ILE A 8 -1.19 -7.27 7.08
C ILE A 8 -2.45 -6.57 6.61
N TYR A 9 -2.31 -5.37 6.07
CA TYR A 9 -3.40 -4.57 5.53
C TYR A 9 -3.40 -4.66 4.00
N VAL A 10 -4.53 -5.03 3.43
CA VAL A 10 -4.80 -4.99 1.98
C VAL A 10 -5.73 -3.81 1.74
N ILE A 11 -5.35 -2.91 0.84
CA ILE A 11 -6.05 -1.64 0.62
C ILE A 11 -6.25 -1.46 -0.88
N GLY A 12 -7.50 -1.19 -1.28
CA GLY A 12 -7.86 -0.96 -2.68
C GLY A 12 -7.62 -2.17 -3.59
N GLY A 13 -7.29 -1.89 -4.84
CA GLY A 13 -7.16 -2.87 -5.92
C GLY A 13 -8.39 -2.88 -6.83
N ILE A 14 -8.63 -4.01 -7.49
CA ILE A 14 -9.78 -4.23 -8.37
C ILE A 14 -10.53 -5.50 -8.00
N ASP A 15 -11.83 -5.52 -8.21
CA ASP A 15 -12.66 -6.72 -8.12
C ASP A 15 -12.72 -7.51 -9.44
N GLU A 16 -13.52 -8.57 -9.45
CA GLU A 16 -13.76 -9.43 -10.62
C GLU A 16 -14.44 -8.69 -11.78
N SER A 17 -15.05 -7.53 -11.51
CA SER A 17 -15.66 -6.65 -12.52
C SER A 17 -14.71 -5.54 -12.98
N PHE A 18 -13.41 -5.65 -12.65
CA PHE A 18 -12.39 -4.65 -12.94
C PHE A 18 -12.69 -3.27 -12.35
N SER A 19 -13.50 -3.21 -11.29
CA SER A 19 -13.84 -1.96 -10.61
C SER A 19 -12.88 -1.68 -9.47
N ALA A 20 -12.36 -0.45 -9.41
CA ALA A 20 -11.49 0.00 -8.33
C ALA A 20 -12.19 -0.14 -6.97
N LEU A 21 -11.45 -0.53 -5.95
CA LEU A 21 -11.96 -0.79 -4.61
C LEU A 21 -11.56 0.33 -3.63
N SER A 22 -12.46 0.65 -2.70
CA SER A 22 -12.16 1.48 -1.53
C SER A 22 -11.98 0.66 -0.26
N SER A 23 -12.17 -0.66 -0.34
CA SER A 23 -12.09 -1.55 0.81
C SER A 23 -10.67 -1.60 1.38
N ILE A 24 -10.63 -1.82 2.70
CA ILE A 24 -9.44 -2.20 3.42
C ILE A 24 -9.77 -3.42 4.26
N GLU A 25 -8.91 -4.42 4.18
CA GLU A 25 -8.98 -5.63 4.97
C GLU A 25 -7.69 -5.80 5.76
N VAL A 26 -7.81 -6.26 6.99
CA VAL A 26 -6.67 -6.56 7.85
C VAL A 26 -6.63 -8.04 8.18
N PHE A 27 -5.49 -8.66 7.95
CA PHE A 27 -5.17 -9.99 8.45
C PHE A 27 -4.40 -9.86 9.76
N ASN A 28 -5.01 -10.35 10.84
CA ASN A 28 -4.32 -10.46 12.11
C ASN A 28 -3.48 -11.74 12.12
N THR A 29 -2.14 -11.60 12.19
CA THR A 29 -1.26 -12.77 12.08
C THR A 29 -1.34 -13.71 13.28
N SER A 30 -1.81 -13.20 14.43
CA SER A 30 -1.98 -13.96 15.68
C SER A 30 -3.24 -14.83 15.62
N THR A 31 -4.38 -14.23 15.26
CA THR A 31 -5.67 -14.92 15.20
C THR A 31 -5.89 -15.65 13.87
N ARG A 32 -5.12 -15.28 12.84
CA ARG A 32 -5.23 -15.78 11.46
C ARG A 32 -6.58 -15.49 10.81
N GLU A 33 -7.15 -14.34 11.14
CA GLU A 33 -8.45 -13.92 10.64
C GLU A 33 -8.33 -12.65 9.81
N TRP A 34 -9.17 -12.57 8.79
CA TRP A 34 -9.40 -11.37 8.00
C TRP A 34 -10.56 -10.58 8.59
N THR A 35 -10.45 -9.26 8.58
CA THR A 35 -11.52 -8.37 9.03
C THR A 35 -11.57 -7.13 8.15
N PHE A 36 -12.78 -6.74 7.74
CA PHE A 36 -13.00 -5.47 7.06
C PHE A 36 -12.81 -4.30 8.03
N LEU A 37 -12.12 -3.27 7.55
CA LEU A 37 -11.99 -1.98 8.22
C LEU A 37 -12.82 -0.92 7.49
N PRO A 38 -13.06 0.25 8.10
CA PRO A 38 -13.75 1.34 7.43
C PRO A 38 -13.09 1.66 6.09
N PRO A 39 -13.86 1.78 4.99
CA PRO A 39 -13.30 1.96 3.65
C PRO A 39 -12.73 3.38 3.46
N MET A 40 -11.85 3.53 2.48
CA MET A 40 -11.42 4.82 1.95
C MET A 40 -12.61 5.61 1.39
N SER A 41 -12.46 6.94 1.34
CA SER A 41 -13.42 7.80 0.66
C SER A 41 -13.30 7.67 -0.86
N THR A 42 -12.09 7.45 -1.38
CA THR A 42 -11.84 7.27 -2.82
C THR A 42 -11.51 5.81 -3.13
N LYS A 43 -12.13 5.26 -4.17
CA LYS A 43 -11.75 3.95 -4.73
C LYS A 43 -10.40 4.07 -5.43
N ARG A 44 -9.50 3.10 -5.23
CA ARG A 44 -8.13 3.16 -5.73
C ARG A 44 -7.66 1.81 -6.23
N ASP A 45 -7.28 1.73 -7.50
CA ASP A 45 -6.41 0.66 -8.02
C ASP A 45 -4.99 1.17 -8.25
N GLY A 46 -3.99 0.28 -8.14
CA GLY A 46 -2.59 0.62 -8.39
C GLY A 46 -2.07 1.76 -7.50
N CYS A 47 -2.55 1.86 -6.26
CA CYS A 47 -2.07 2.86 -5.29
C CYS A 47 -0.84 2.38 -4.52
N ALA A 48 -0.03 3.32 -4.04
CA ALA A 48 1.03 3.05 -3.08
C ALA A 48 0.43 3.04 -1.68
N ALA A 49 0.95 2.17 -0.81
CA ALA A 49 0.58 2.15 0.58
C ALA A 49 1.82 2.01 1.48
N VAL A 50 1.89 2.80 2.56
CA VAL A 50 3.02 2.82 3.50
C VAL A 50 2.50 2.85 4.93
N GLY A 51 3.03 1.98 5.80
CA GLY A 51 2.72 1.97 7.23
C GLY A 51 3.80 2.70 8.02
N MET A 52 3.42 3.72 8.80
CA MET A 52 4.35 4.48 9.63
C MET A 52 3.64 5.10 10.83
N GLY A 53 4.18 4.88 12.03
CA GLY A 53 3.70 5.53 13.26
C GLY A 53 2.23 5.25 13.60
N GLY A 54 1.74 4.03 13.35
CA GLY A 54 0.34 3.67 13.58
C GLY A 54 -0.64 4.16 12.50
N ASN A 55 -0.12 4.78 11.43
CA ASN A 55 -0.91 5.26 10.30
C ASN A 55 -0.56 4.50 9.02
N ILE A 56 -1.55 4.34 8.14
CA ILE A 56 -1.37 3.80 6.79
C ILE A 56 -1.66 4.90 5.79
N TYR A 57 -0.65 5.27 5.01
CA TYR A 57 -0.73 6.30 3.98
C TYR A 57 -1.02 5.62 2.65
N VAL A 58 -2.05 6.06 1.95
CA VAL A 58 -2.46 5.56 0.63
C VAL A 58 -2.34 6.69 -0.37
N ILE A 59 -1.50 6.50 -1.38
CA ILE A 59 -1.02 7.56 -2.26
C ILE A 59 -1.35 7.21 -3.71
N GLY A 60 -2.05 8.12 -4.38
CA GLY A 60 -2.37 8.02 -5.81
C GLY A 60 -3.22 6.80 -6.17
N GLY A 61 -2.92 6.21 -7.33
CA GLY A 61 -3.70 5.16 -7.97
C GLY A 61 -4.63 5.71 -9.06
N ILE A 62 -5.58 4.88 -9.47
CA ILE A 62 -6.70 5.28 -10.34
C ILE A 62 -8.03 5.04 -9.67
N ASP A 63 -8.98 5.91 -9.96
CA ASP A 63 -10.37 5.71 -9.57
C ASP A 63 -11.16 4.85 -10.57
N GLU A 64 -12.45 4.69 -10.32
CA GLU A 64 -13.38 3.93 -11.17
C GLU A 64 -13.56 4.52 -12.58
N SER A 65 -13.16 5.78 -12.81
CA SER A 65 -13.18 6.43 -14.12
C SER A 65 -11.86 6.27 -14.89
N ASN A 66 -10.91 5.49 -14.37
CA ASN A 66 -9.52 5.39 -14.82
C ASN A 66 -8.74 6.71 -14.74
N SER A 67 -9.17 7.64 -13.88
CA SER A 67 -8.47 8.92 -13.68
C SER A 67 -7.35 8.76 -12.65
N ALA A 68 -6.16 9.26 -12.98
CA ALA A 68 -5.02 9.24 -12.06
C ALA A 68 -5.25 10.17 -10.87
N LEU A 69 -5.07 9.63 -9.66
CA LEU A 69 -5.31 10.34 -8.41
C LEU A 69 -4.04 11.02 -7.93
N SER A 70 -4.16 12.29 -7.55
CA SER A 70 -3.13 13.02 -6.79
C SER A 70 -3.38 13.04 -5.29
N SER A 71 -4.58 12.62 -4.87
CA SER A 71 -4.99 12.62 -3.47
C SER A 71 -4.24 11.58 -2.65
N ILE A 72 -4.05 11.92 -1.37
CA ILE A 72 -3.43 11.06 -0.37
C ILE A 72 -4.44 10.90 0.77
N GLU A 73 -4.70 9.65 1.15
CA GLU A 73 -5.57 9.30 2.28
C GLU A 73 -4.75 8.59 3.36
N VAL A 74 -5.03 8.90 4.62
CA VAL A 74 -4.33 8.34 5.77
C VAL A 74 -5.32 7.69 6.70
N PHE A 75 -5.12 6.40 6.96
CA PHE A 75 -5.88 5.63 7.92
C PHE A 75 -5.14 5.55 9.25
N ASN A 76 -5.75 6.03 10.32
CA ASN A 76 -5.24 5.84 11.67
C ASN A 76 -5.70 4.48 12.20
N THR A 77 -4.77 3.58 12.53
CA THR A 77 -5.11 2.21 12.94
C THR A 77 -5.73 2.11 14.34
N THR A 78 -5.59 3.15 15.17
CA THR A 78 -6.18 3.23 16.51
C THR A 78 -7.59 3.79 16.45
N THR A 79 -7.79 4.95 15.80
CA THR A 79 -9.12 5.59 15.71
C THR A 79 -10.00 4.95 14.63
N ARG A 80 -9.37 4.26 13.66
CA ARG A 80 -10.01 3.68 12.46
C ARG A 80 -10.68 4.71 11.57
N GLU A 81 -10.09 5.90 11.51
CA GLU A 81 -10.60 7.00 10.70
C GLU A 81 -9.66 7.30 9.53
N TRP A 82 -10.26 7.75 8.44
CA TRP A 82 -9.56 8.25 7.27
C TRP A 82 -9.49 9.76 7.29
N THR A 83 -8.35 10.30 6.90
CA THR A 83 -8.14 11.73 6.71
C THR A 83 -7.43 11.98 5.39
N PHE A 84 -7.77 13.09 4.74
CA PHE A 84 -7.02 13.53 3.56
C PHE A 84 -5.79 14.33 3.96
N LEU A 85 -4.69 14.09 3.26
CA LEU A 85 -3.55 14.99 3.25
C LEU A 85 -3.59 15.90 2.02
N PRO A 86 -2.82 17.00 2.01
CA PRO A 86 -2.63 17.81 0.82
C PRO A 86 -2.24 16.95 -0.39
N PRO A 87 -2.86 17.17 -1.56
CA PRO A 87 -2.61 16.34 -2.74
C PRO A 87 -1.22 16.58 -3.30
N MET A 88 -0.71 15.61 -4.05
CA MET A 88 0.46 15.79 -4.91
C MET A 88 0.16 16.79 -6.03
N SER A 89 1.20 17.41 -6.59
CA SER A 89 1.04 18.32 -7.75
C SER A 89 0.55 17.61 -9.02
N ILE A 90 0.77 16.29 -9.12
CA ILE A 90 0.40 15.46 -10.26
C ILE A 90 -0.19 14.15 -9.72
N GLY A 91 -1.23 13.63 -10.39
CA GLY A 91 -1.79 12.33 -10.11
C GLY A 91 -0.96 11.21 -10.71
N TYR A 92 -0.70 10.14 -9.95
CA TYR A 92 0.12 9.03 -10.39
C TYR A 92 -0.65 7.72 -10.32
N MET A 93 -0.71 7.00 -11.45
CA MET A 93 -0.97 5.57 -11.47
C MET A 93 0.36 4.85 -11.32
N LEU A 94 0.46 3.95 -10.34
CA LEU A 94 1.73 3.30 -10.04
C LEU A 94 1.84 1.99 -10.83
N LEU A 95 2.15 2.13 -12.11
CA LEU A 95 2.69 1.05 -12.92
C LEU A 95 4.19 0.90 -12.59
N GLU A 96 4.69 -0.34 -12.67
CA GLU A 96 5.96 -0.84 -12.10
C GLU A 96 7.17 0.14 -12.19
N GLU A 97 7.30 0.92 -13.27
CA GLU A 97 8.42 1.85 -13.46
C GLU A 97 8.29 3.20 -12.72
N THR A 98 7.07 3.68 -12.46
CA THR A 98 6.82 5.00 -11.85
C THR A 98 7.08 5.02 -10.34
N MET A 99 6.89 3.88 -9.66
CA MET A 99 7.20 3.70 -8.24
C MET A 99 8.68 3.92 -7.94
N VAL A 100 9.56 3.35 -8.76
CA VAL A 100 11.02 3.49 -8.57
C VAL A 100 11.44 4.95 -8.71
N GLN A 101 10.80 5.70 -9.62
CA GLN A 101 11.12 7.10 -9.85
C GLN A 101 10.59 8.01 -8.73
N MET A 102 9.38 7.75 -8.22
CA MET A 102 8.79 8.49 -7.10
C MET A 102 9.51 8.22 -5.76
N MET A 103 9.94 6.98 -5.52
CA MET A 103 10.73 6.65 -4.32
C MET A 103 12.14 7.28 -4.34
N ARG A 104 12.68 7.62 -5.52
CA ARG A 104 13.97 8.33 -5.64
C ARG A 104 13.89 9.81 -5.28
N THR A 105 12.71 10.44 -5.37
CA THR A 105 12.54 11.88 -5.17
C THR A 105 12.05 12.25 -3.77
N LEU A 106 11.53 11.28 -3.01
CA LEU A 106 11.14 11.48 -1.62
C LEU A 106 12.35 11.27 -0.68
N PRO A 107 12.65 12.20 0.25
CA PRO A 107 13.84 12.15 1.11
C PRO A 107 13.76 11.12 2.26
N LEU A 108 12.93 10.07 2.14
CA LEU A 108 12.68 9.10 3.21
C LEU A 108 13.41 7.77 2.93
N LYS A 109 14.43 7.46 3.74
CA LYS A 109 15.21 6.22 3.68
C LYS A 109 14.49 5.07 4.42
N PHE A 110 14.26 3.93 3.76
CA PHE A 110 13.67 2.75 4.40
C PHE A 110 14.46 1.45 4.09
N TYR A 111 14.54 0.56 5.08
CA TYR A 111 15.22 -0.74 5.06
C TYR A 111 14.21 -1.90 4.98
N VAL A 112 14.65 -3.07 4.49
CA VAL A 112 13.76 -4.18 4.13
C VAL A 112 14.23 -5.52 4.67
N TYR A 113 13.26 -6.32 5.13
CA TYR A 113 13.44 -7.67 5.64
C TYR A 113 12.69 -8.69 4.76
N ASN A 114 13.30 -9.84 4.51
CA ASN A 114 12.79 -10.86 3.59
C ASN A 114 12.87 -12.24 4.25
N GLN A 115 11.75 -12.96 4.40
CA GLN A 115 11.65 -14.43 4.36
C GLN A 115 10.21 -14.91 4.12
N THR A 116 10.03 -15.91 3.25
CA THR A 116 8.87 -16.84 3.16
C THR A 116 9.42 -18.23 2.80
N PRO A 117 8.77 -19.34 3.23
CA PRO A 117 7.63 -19.86 2.45
C PRO A 117 6.55 -20.62 3.27
N LEU A 118 5.29 -20.63 2.80
CA LEU A 118 4.54 -21.86 2.40
C LEU A 118 3.05 -21.62 2.05
N ASN A 119 2.68 -22.15 0.87
CA ASN A 119 1.45 -22.90 0.53
C ASN A 119 0.06 -22.41 0.99
N ARG A 120 -0.63 -21.68 0.11
CA ARG A 120 -1.90 -22.06 -0.59
C ARG A 120 -2.43 -20.85 -1.37
N LYS A 121 -3.11 -21.14 -2.50
CA LYS A 121 -3.51 -20.21 -3.57
C LYS A 121 -4.22 -18.93 -3.09
N PHE A 122 -3.45 -17.84 -2.94
CA PHE A 122 -3.89 -16.46 -3.16
C PHE A 122 -2.68 -15.72 -3.75
N ARG A 123 -2.83 -15.14 -4.94
CA ARG A 123 -1.75 -14.32 -5.53
C ARG A 123 -1.88 -12.89 -4.98
N ILE A 124 -1.40 -12.66 -3.76
CA ILE A 124 -1.12 -11.31 -3.29
C ILE A 124 0.27 -10.95 -3.80
N LYS A 125 0.36 -10.07 -4.80
CA LYS A 125 1.65 -9.45 -5.17
C LYS A 125 2.00 -8.42 -4.09
N ILE A 126 2.76 -8.85 -3.08
CA ILE A 126 3.31 -7.96 -2.05
C ILE A 126 4.66 -7.46 -2.58
N TRP A 127 4.78 -6.15 -2.82
CA TRP A 127 6.04 -5.52 -3.16
C TRP A 127 6.78 -5.12 -1.88
N VAL A 128 7.97 -5.69 -1.68
CA VAL A 128 8.85 -5.39 -0.55
C VAL A 128 10.25 -5.16 -1.15
N THR A 129 10.69 -3.91 -1.27
CA THR A 129 11.91 -3.54 -2.05
C THR A 129 13.19 -3.56 -1.22
N SER A 130 13.88 -4.70 -1.12
CA SER A 130 15.17 -4.79 -0.42
C SER A 130 16.38 -4.36 -1.25
N TYR A 131 17.26 -3.55 -0.66
CA TYR A 131 18.63 -3.36 -1.14
C TYR A 131 19.60 -4.12 -0.23
N THR A 132 20.27 -5.15 -0.75
CA THR A 132 21.52 -5.67 -0.18
C THR A 132 22.69 -5.10 -0.99
N THR A 133 23.44 -4.16 -0.42
CA THR A 133 24.75 -3.81 -0.96
C THR A 133 25.73 -4.96 -0.68
N LYS A 134 26.09 -5.73 -1.72
CA LYS A 134 27.40 -6.37 -1.73
C LYS A 134 28.42 -5.27 -2.03
N ALA A 135 28.96 -4.66 -0.99
CA ALA A 135 30.25 -4.02 -1.08
C ALA A 135 31.28 -5.15 -1.25
N VAL A 136 31.70 -5.40 -2.49
CA VAL A 136 33.00 -6.05 -2.72
C VAL A 136 34.01 -4.92 -2.68
N LEU A 137 34.62 -4.74 -1.51
CA LEU A 137 35.94 -4.14 -1.42
C LEU A 137 36.93 -5.17 -1.97
N LYS A 138 37.49 -4.88 -3.15
CA LYS A 138 38.92 -4.99 -3.47
C LYS A 138 39.19 -4.28 -4.78
#